data_AF-A0A7J6U3I9-F1
#
_entry.id   AF-A0A7J6U3I9-F1
#
_cell.length_a   1.000
_cell.length_b   1.000
_cell.length_c   1.000
_cell.angle_alpha   90.00
_cell.angle_beta   90.00
_cell.angle_gamma   90.00
#
_symmetry.space_group_name_H-M   'P 1'
#
loop_
_entity.id
_entity.type
_entity.pdbx_description
1 polymer ?
#
loop_
_entity_poly.entity_id
_entity_poly.type
_entity_poly.pdbx_seq_one_letter_code
_entity_poly.pdbx_strand_id
1 'polypeptide(L)'
;PDYASMMQAMQNNPLMAQMLAGGGAGAIPPPNQAELEQRYASQLETLQSMGFVDTAANLEALRVCDGNVELAVNYLFDMGAGN
;
A
#
# COMPACT_ATOMS: atom_id res chain seq x y z
N PRO A 1 22.05 19.43 39.03
CA PRO A 1 22.00 18.59 37.81
C PRO A 1 20.58 18.58 37.25
N ASP A 2 20.38 19.35 36.19
CA ASP A 2 19.08 19.89 35.80
C ASP A 2 18.41 18.99 34.76
N TYR A 3 17.57 18.05 35.22
CA TYR A 3 16.79 17.15 34.36
C TYR A 3 15.83 17.92 33.43
N ALA A 4 15.37 19.11 33.83
CA ALA A 4 14.49 19.95 33.02
C ALA A 4 15.22 20.48 31.77
N SER A 5 16.48 20.87 31.92
CA SER A 5 17.33 21.34 30.80
C SER A 5 17.56 20.26 29.73
N MET A 6 17.65 18.98 30.12
CA MET A 6 17.85 17.87 29.19
C MET A 6 16.60 17.56 28.36
N MET A 7 15.39 17.69 28.96
CA MET A 7 14.12 17.57 28.24
C MET A 7 13.94 18.69 27.20
N GLN A 8 14.39 19.90 27.53
CA GLN A 8 14.30 21.05 26.63
C GLN A 8 15.28 20.96 25.45
N ALA A 9 16.47 20.38 25.65
CA ALA A 9 17.41 20.12 24.56
C ALA A 9 16.89 19.07 23.55
N MET A 10 16.13 18.08 24.02
CA MET A 10 15.49 17.08 23.16
C MET A 10 14.33 17.68 22.35
N GLN A 11 13.60 18.65 22.93
CA GLN A 11 12.50 19.34 22.27
C GLN A 11 12.95 20.37 21.22
N ASN A 12 14.14 20.95 21.37
CA ASN A 12 14.66 21.96 20.45
C ASN A 12 15.44 21.39 19.26
N ASN A 13 15.44 20.06 19.07
CA ASN A 13 16.09 19.42 17.92
C ASN A 13 15.06 19.11 16.83
N PRO A 14 14.90 19.97 15.79
CA PRO A 14 13.88 19.80 14.77
C PRO A 14 14.05 18.50 13.98
N LEU A 15 15.28 17.97 13.90
CA LEU A 15 15.55 16.65 13.29
C LEU A 15 14.89 15.51 14.07
N MET A 16 14.90 15.57 15.41
CA MET A 16 14.26 14.57 16.28
C MET A 16 12.74 14.73 16.28
N ALA A 17 12.24 15.97 16.26
CA ALA A 17 10.82 16.25 16.14
C ALA A 17 10.26 15.79 14.79
N GLN A 18 11.02 15.92 13.70
CA GLN A 18 10.63 15.42 12.38
C GLN A 18 10.75 13.90 12.28
N MET A 19 11.68 13.28 13.01
CA MET A 19 11.79 11.82 13.14
C MET A 19 10.63 11.23 13.97
N LEU A 20 10.24 11.90 15.06
CA LEU A 20 9.19 11.45 15.98
C LEU A 20 7.78 11.81 15.51
N ALA A 21 7.62 12.93 14.80
CA ALA A 21 6.35 13.34 14.21
C ALA A 21 6.15 12.84 12.77
N GLY A 22 7.16 12.23 12.14
CA GLY A 22 7.03 11.85 10.73
C GLY A 22 8.24 11.15 10.09
N GLY A 23 8.99 10.30 10.79
CA GLY A 23 10.17 9.71 10.16
C GLY A 23 10.84 8.55 10.87
N GLY A 24 10.14 7.43 11.01
CA GLY A 24 10.82 6.14 10.86
C GLY A 24 11.16 5.95 9.37
N ALA A 25 12.45 5.90 9.04
CA ALA A 25 13.04 5.40 7.80
C ALA A 25 12.14 5.37 6.55
N GLY A 26 12.31 6.35 5.64
CA GLY A 26 12.04 6.16 4.20
C GLY A 26 10.68 5.52 3.85
N ALA A 27 9.62 5.84 4.58
CA ALA A 27 8.30 5.34 4.27
C ALA A 27 7.81 6.01 2.99
N ILE A 28 8.11 5.36 1.85
CA ILE A 28 7.30 5.44 0.65
C ILE A 28 5.86 5.27 1.17
N PRO A 29 4.98 6.29 1.05
CA PRO A 29 3.60 6.11 1.43
C PRO A 29 3.12 4.83 0.74
N PRO A 30 2.43 3.91 1.44
CA PRO A 30 1.95 2.70 0.80
C PRO A 30 1.25 3.12 -0.49
N PRO A 31 1.59 2.51 -1.64
CA PRO A 31 1.11 2.98 -2.94
C PRO A 31 -0.40 3.16 -2.85
N ASN A 32 -0.86 4.36 -3.20
CA ASN A 32 -2.27 4.70 -3.07
C ASN A 32 -3.06 3.72 -3.95
N GLN A 33 -4.22 3.25 -3.48
CA GLN A 33 -5.06 2.34 -4.28
C GLN A 33 -5.33 2.89 -5.67
N ALA A 34 -5.54 4.21 -5.80
CA ALA A 34 -5.69 4.89 -7.08
C ALA A 34 -4.44 4.77 -8.00
N GLU A 35 -3.23 4.75 -7.44
CA GLU A 35 -2.01 4.53 -8.22
C GLU A 35 -1.88 3.06 -8.67
N LEU A 36 -2.32 2.12 -7.84
CA LEU A 36 -2.37 0.69 -8.20
C LEU A 36 -3.42 0.44 -9.28
N GLU A 37 -4.59 1.07 -9.20
CA GLU A 37 -5.62 1.06 -10.26
C GLU A 37 -5.08 1.55 -11.59
N GLN A 38 -4.39 2.71 -11.58
CA GLN A 38 -3.80 3.25 -12.80
C GLN A 38 -2.68 2.36 -13.34
N ARG A 39 -1.85 1.81 -12.45
CA ARG A 39 -0.76 0.89 -12.81
C ARG A 39 -1.30 -0.39 -13.42
N TYR A 40 -2.40 -0.90 -12.87
CA TYR A 40 -2.96 -2.19 -13.24
C TYR A 40 -4.18 -2.14 -14.15
N ALA A 41 -4.46 -0.98 -14.77
CA ALA A 41 -5.65 -0.76 -15.58
C ALA A 41 -5.85 -1.83 -16.67
N SER A 42 -4.79 -2.18 -17.41
CA SER A 42 -4.88 -3.22 -18.46
C SER A 42 -5.14 -4.62 -17.90
N GLN A 43 -4.61 -4.93 -16.71
CA GLN A 43 -4.85 -6.22 -16.06
C GLN A 43 -6.28 -6.31 -15.52
N LEU A 44 -6.80 -5.21 -14.96
CA LEU A 44 -8.19 -5.10 -14.53
C LEU A 44 -9.16 -5.31 -15.70
N GLU A 45 -8.86 -4.74 -16.87
CA GLU A 45 -9.67 -4.90 -18.08
C GLU A 45 -9.67 -6.37 -18.58
N THR A 46 -8.51 -7.02 -18.48
CA THR A 46 -8.34 -8.44 -18.83
C THR A 46 -9.13 -9.34 -17.89
N LEU A 47 -9.08 -9.08 -16.58
CA LEU A 47 -9.86 -9.80 -15.56
C LEU A 47 -11.37 -9.61 -15.75
N GLN A 48 -11.82 -8.38 -16.01
CA GLN A 48 -13.23 -8.07 -16.32
C GLN A 48 -13.72 -8.81 -17.57
N SER A 49 -12.88 -8.91 -18.60
CA SER A 49 -13.20 -9.67 -19.82
C SER A 49 -13.38 -11.17 -19.56
N MET A 50 -12.77 -11.71 -18.50
CA MET A 50 -12.96 -13.11 -18.06
C MET A 50 -14.19 -13.29 -17.15
N GLY A 51 -14.82 -12.20 -16.69
CA GLY A 51 -15.98 -12.22 -15.79
C GLY A 51 -15.68 -11.78 -14.36
N PHE A 52 -14.44 -11.43 -14.03
CA PHE A 52 -14.09 -10.87 -12.72
C PHE A 52 -14.39 -9.37 -12.70
N VAL A 53 -15.62 -9.02 -12.33
CA VAL A 53 -16.11 -7.62 -12.31
C VAL A 53 -15.79 -6.86 -11.04
N ASP A 54 -15.32 -7.55 -9.99
CA ASP A 54 -14.95 -6.91 -8.72
C ASP A 54 -13.55 -6.28 -8.82
N THR A 55 -13.53 -4.98 -9.09
CA THR A 55 -12.29 -4.19 -9.17
C THR A 55 -11.48 -4.21 -7.88
N ALA A 56 -12.13 -4.25 -6.71
CA ALA A 56 -11.43 -4.26 -5.42
C ALA A 56 -10.74 -5.61 -5.18
N ALA A 57 -11.45 -6.71 -5.46
CA ALA A 57 -10.87 -8.05 -5.41
C ALA A 57 -9.73 -8.20 -6.42
N ASN A 58 -9.94 -7.71 -7.66
CA ASN A 58 -8.93 -7.75 -8.72
C ASN A 58 -7.68 -6.95 -8.35
N LEU A 59 -7.83 -5.78 -7.74
CA LEU A 59 -6.71 -4.95 -7.26
C LEU A 59 -5.91 -5.64 -6.17
N GLU A 60 -6.58 -6.23 -5.18
CA GLU A 60 -5.91 -6.98 -4.13
C GLU A 60 -5.18 -8.19 -4.71
N ALA A 61 -5.81 -8.93 -5.62
CA ALA A 61 -5.19 -10.04 -6.32
C ALA A 61 -3.94 -9.60 -7.10
N LEU A 62 -4.03 -8.50 -7.86
CA LEU A 62 -2.90 -7.95 -8.62
C LEU A 62 -1.82 -7.37 -7.72
N ARG A 63 -2.17 -6.77 -6.58
CA ARG A 63 -1.22 -6.29 -5.58
C ARG A 63 -0.43 -7.44 -4.95
N VAL A 64 -1.11 -8.54 -4.60
CA VAL A 64 -0.48 -9.74 -4.04
C VAL A 64 0.38 -10.45 -5.09
N CYS A 65 -0.06 -10.44 -6.34
CA CYS A 65 0.60 -11.12 -7.45
C CYS A 65 1.59 -10.25 -8.22
N ASP A 66 1.92 -9.05 -7.72
CA ASP A 66 2.83 -8.08 -8.34
C ASP A 66 2.47 -7.72 -9.80
N GLY A 67 1.17 -7.68 -10.13
CA GLY A 67 0.66 -7.39 -11.47
C GLY A 67 0.58 -8.60 -12.41
N ASN A 68 0.81 -9.82 -11.92
CA ASN A 68 0.64 -11.02 -12.72
C ASN A 68 -0.85 -11.43 -12.81
N VAL A 69 -1.42 -11.38 -14.02
CA VAL A 69 -2.83 -11.71 -14.28
C VAL A 69 -3.14 -13.18 -14.02
N GLU A 70 -2.27 -14.12 -14.44
CA GLU A 70 -2.52 -15.56 -14.25
C GLU A 70 -2.56 -15.94 -12.77
N LEU A 71 -1.64 -15.39 -11.98
CA LEU A 71 -1.64 -15.60 -10.53
C LEU A 71 -2.84 -14.92 -9.86
N ALA A 72 -3.20 -13.71 -10.31
CA ALA A 72 -4.36 -12.99 -9.79
C ALA A 72 -5.67 -13.76 -10.05
N VAL A 73 -5.84 -14.35 -11.24
CA VAL A 73 -6.98 -15.21 -11.57
C VAL A 73 -7.05 -16.40 -10.61
N ASN A 74 -5.94 -17.12 -10.42
CA ASN A 74 -5.89 -18.26 -9.49
C ASN A 74 -6.21 -17.83 -8.05
N TYR A 75 -5.72 -16.67 -7.62
CA TYR A 75 -6.00 -16.09 -6.30
C TYR A 75 -7.49 -15.75 -6.13
N LEU A 76 -8.13 -15.15 -7.14
CA LEU A 76 -9.55 -14.82 -7.12
C LEU A 76 -10.45 -16.07 -7.07
N PHE A 77 -10.05 -17.14 -7.77
CA PHE A 77 -10.73 -18.43 -7.68
C PHE A 77 -10.60 -19.06 -6.28
N ASP A 78 -9.41 -19.00 -5.68
CA ASP A 78 -9.16 -19.55 -4.33
C ASP A 78 -9.89 -18.74 -3.24
N MET A 79 -9.99 -17.42 -3.43
CA MET A 79 -10.71 -16.52 -2.52
C MET A 79 -12.24 -16.65 -2.62
N GLY A 80 -12.77 -17.47 -3.53
CA GLY A 80 -14.20 -17.69 -3.71
C GLY A 80 -14.95 -16.46 -4.25
N ALA A 81 -14.24 -15.49 -4.81
CA ALA A 81 -14.80 -14.26 -5.39
C ALA A 81 -15.53 -14.50 -6.73
N GLY A 82 -15.70 -15.76 -7.13
CA GLY A 82 -16.60 -16.14 -8.20
C GLY A 82 -18.02 -16.31 -7.67
N ASN A 83 -18.78 -15.21 -7.55
CA ASN A 83 -20.23 -15.09 -7.79
C ASN A 83 -20.72 -13.66 -7.50
#